data_AF-A0AAF0DSN5-F1
#
_entry.id   AF-A0AAF0DSN5-F1
#
_cell.length_a   1.000
_cell.length_b   1.000
_cell.length_c   1.000
_cell.angle_alpha   90.00
_cell.angle_beta   90.00
_cell.angle_gamma   90.00
#
_symmetry.space_group_name_H-M   'P 1'
#
loop_
_entity.id
_entity.type
_entity.pdbx_description
1 polymer ?
#
loop_
_entity_poly.entity_id
_entity_poly.type
_entity_poly.pdbx_seq_one_letter_code
_entity_poly.pdbx_strand_id
1 'polypeptide(L)'
;MKGLAFRKLNRSSSHRNHLLRNLVTSLLAHERIVTTVAKAKEAARQAEKIITLGKRGTPTALSSAQSYLFATGESMPRLAAMAKRYAERPGGYTRIHLMGHRKGDHAPRAILELVDNPTDVKLDMTARAMARETDIMLRRAQRNVSLVELHTLLAAQPNVPLERDERFAPLTRRNIAKLVRYRGDAARTELAEKAAQYLEQLRAAENVEGRWRDDTARWDAMELSRPSRGRILTRPKVGQRLYAGQLSPEQAARVGERAEVAQPIRTRQGHVSPTRIVTASKPSVVRLSKGVFAKRYVRKTRAVPARALP
;
A
#
# COMPACT_ATOMS: atom_id res chain seq x y z
N MET A 1 29.04 -11.67 -35.08
CA MET A 1 28.97 -10.21 -34.78
C MET A 1 29.38 -9.98 -33.34
N LYS A 2 30.49 -9.27 -33.06
CA LYS A 2 30.79 -8.81 -31.69
C LYS A 2 29.67 -7.88 -31.25
N GLY A 3 28.87 -8.28 -30.26
CA GLY A 3 27.82 -7.44 -29.70
C GLY A 3 28.41 -6.12 -29.18
N LEU A 4 27.73 -5.00 -29.44
CA LEU A 4 28.12 -3.71 -28.89
C LEU A 4 28.16 -3.80 -27.36
N ALA A 5 29.33 -3.57 -26.77
CA ALA A 5 29.55 -3.64 -25.31
C ALA A 5 28.74 -2.59 -24.52
N PHE A 6 28.13 -1.62 -25.18
CA PHE A 6 27.37 -0.53 -24.59
C PHE A 6 26.36 0.07 -25.57
N ARG A 7 25.32 0.74 -25.06
CA ARG A 7 24.36 1.47 -25.90
C ARG A 7 24.98 2.76 -26.45
N LYS A 8 24.81 3.03 -27.75
CA LYS A 8 25.28 4.27 -28.38
C LYS A 8 24.48 5.53 -27.97
N LEU A 9 23.24 5.36 -27.50
CA LEU A 9 22.33 6.44 -27.07
C LEU A 9 22.12 7.56 -28.10
N ASN A 10 22.27 7.24 -29.39
CA ASN A 10 22.25 8.16 -30.52
C ASN A 10 23.10 9.43 -30.29
N ARG A 11 24.33 9.25 -29.79
CA ARG A 11 25.27 10.35 -29.47
C ARG A 11 26.69 9.99 -29.90
N SER A 12 27.48 11.03 -30.21
CA SER A 12 28.93 10.92 -30.37
C SER A 12 29.58 10.40 -29.07
N SER A 13 30.81 9.89 -29.17
CA SER A 13 31.51 9.31 -28.01
C SER A 13 31.69 10.33 -26.88
N SER A 14 32.13 11.55 -27.22
CA SER A 14 32.34 12.64 -26.26
C SER A 14 31.04 13.03 -25.55
N HIS A 15 29.96 13.27 -26.29
CA HIS A 15 28.66 13.65 -25.72
C HIS A 15 28.09 12.50 -24.88
N ARG A 16 28.18 11.25 -25.33
CA ARG A 16 27.73 10.10 -24.54
C ARG A 16 28.47 10.02 -23.20
N ASN A 17 29.78 10.22 -23.19
CA ASN A 17 30.57 10.20 -21.96
C ASN A 17 30.15 11.33 -21.00
N HIS A 18 29.99 12.56 -21.50
CA HIS A 18 29.50 13.68 -20.68
C HIS A 18 28.09 13.43 -20.12
N LEU A 19 27.18 12.88 -20.93
CA LEU A 19 25.84 12.52 -20.48
C LEU A 19 25.89 11.51 -19.32
N LEU A 20 26.71 10.46 -19.43
CA LEU A 20 26.82 9.45 -18.38
C LEU A 20 27.46 10.00 -17.11
N ARG A 21 28.51 10.83 -17.24
CA ARG A 21 29.14 11.54 -16.11
C ARG A 21 28.12 12.43 -15.38
N ASN A 22 27.29 13.17 -16.13
CA ASN A 22 26.20 13.98 -15.57
C ASN A 22 25.20 13.10 -14.82
N LEU A 23 24.70 12.02 -15.42
CA LEU A 23 23.72 11.14 -14.78
C LEU A 23 24.26 10.48 -13.51
N VAL A 24 25.52 10.05 -13.50
CA VAL A 24 26.15 9.46 -12.31
C VAL A 24 26.35 10.53 -11.22
N THR A 25 26.79 11.74 -11.59
CA THR A 25 26.95 12.84 -10.62
C THR A 25 25.60 13.22 -10.00
N SER A 26 24.54 13.36 -10.81
CA SER A 26 23.18 13.61 -10.32
C SER A 26 22.64 12.46 -9.47
N LEU A 27 22.98 11.20 -9.80
CA LEU A 27 22.59 10.05 -8.99
C LEU A 27 23.26 10.07 -7.62
N LEU A 28 24.54 10.44 -7.52
CA LEU A 28 25.24 10.58 -6.24
C LEU A 28 24.69 11.76 -5.41
N ALA A 29 24.30 12.85 -6.08
CA ALA A 29 23.77 14.04 -5.41
C ALA A 29 22.37 13.81 -4.82
N HIS A 30 21.48 13.16 -5.58
CA HIS A 30 20.06 13.02 -5.21
C HIS A 30 19.67 11.62 -4.75
N GLU A 31 20.58 10.65 -4.84
CA GLU A 31 20.37 9.21 -4.58
C GLU A 31 19.30 8.51 -5.46
N ARG A 32 18.51 9.28 -6.21
CA ARG A 32 17.46 8.82 -7.11
C ARG A 32 17.24 9.81 -8.25
N ILE A 33 17.18 9.30 -9.48
CA ILE A 33 16.89 10.08 -10.68
C ILE A 33 15.86 9.35 -11.55
N VAL A 34 15.10 10.11 -12.35
CA VAL A 34 14.16 9.53 -13.32
C VAL A 34 14.62 9.86 -14.72
N THR A 35 14.79 8.83 -15.55
CA THR A 35 15.30 8.99 -16.92
C THR A 35 14.71 7.91 -17.84
N THR A 36 15.17 7.82 -19.09
CA THR A 36 14.74 6.73 -19.99
C THR A 36 15.42 5.42 -19.64
N VAL A 37 14.76 4.28 -19.88
CA VAL A 37 15.28 2.94 -19.54
C VAL A 37 16.68 2.72 -20.10
N ALA A 38 16.93 3.15 -21.35
CA ALA A 38 18.23 3.00 -22.00
C ALA A 38 19.33 3.80 -21.28
N LYS A 39 19.05 5.04 -20.86
CA LYS A 39 19.99 5.89 -20.12
C LYS A 39 20.23 5.34 -18.71
N ALA A 40 19.17 4.91 -18.03
CA ALA A 40 19.25 4.34 -16.68
C ALA A 40 20.16 3.11 -16.64
N LYS A 41 20.05 2.19 -17.61
CA LYS A 41 20.88 0.98 -17.67
C LYS A 41 22.37 1.29 -17.88
N GLU A 42 22.70 2.28 -18.71
CA GLU A 42 24.10 2.69 -18.91
C GLU A 42 24.66 3.45 -17.71
N ALA A 43 23.86 4.34 -17.12
CA ALA A 43 24.25 5.11 -15.94
C ALA A 43 24.44 4.20 -14.72
N ALA A 44 23.58 3.20 -14.52
CA ALA A 44 23.72 2.19 -13.46
C ALA A 44 25.09 1.50 -13.51
N ARG A 45 25.48 1.01 -14.70
CA ARG A 45 26.77 0.34 -14.89
C ARG A 45 27.96 1.24 -14.55
N GLN A 46 27.90 2.53 -14.91
CA GLN A 46 28.98 3.46 -14.59
C GLN A 46 28.97 3.85 -13.11
N ALA A 47 27.81 4.09 -12.52
CA ALA A 47 27.66 4.37 -11.10
C ALA A 47 28.22 3.23 -10.23
N GLU A 48 27.97 1.97 -10.60
CA GLU A 48 28.52 0.83 -9.87
C GLU A 48 30.06 0.79 -9.88
N LYS A 49 30.67 1.13 -11.01
CA LYS A 49 32.13 1.24 -11.12
C LYS A 49 32.67 2.37 -10.24
N ILE A 50 32.04 3.55 -10.29
CA ILE A 50 32.46 4.70 -9.48
C ILE A 50 32.33 4.40 -7.98
N ILE A 51 31.23 3.79 -7.54
CA ILE A 51 31.05 3.38 -6.14
C ILE A 51 32.11 2.33 -5.75
N THR A 52 32.45 1.41 -6.65
CA THR A 52 33.53 0.43 -6.42
C THR A 52 34.90 1.11 -6.26
N LEU A 53 35.20 2.15 -7.05
CA LEU A 53 36.42 2.95 -6.87
C LEU A 53 36.42 3.67 -5.52
N GLY A 54 35.28 4.27 -5.14
CA GLY A 54 35.11 4.88 -3.81
C GLY A 54 35.34 3.90 -2.67
N LYS A 55 34.81 2.68 -2.77
CA LYS A 55 35.03 1.59 -1.80
C LYS A 55 36.49 1.13 -1.70
N ARG A 56 37.23 1.11 -2.82
CA ARG A 56 38.65 0.73 -2.83
C ARG A 56 39.50 1.72 -2.02
N GLY A 57 39.15 3.00 -2.02
CA GLY A 57 39.77 4.02 -1.17
C GLY A 57 41.25 4.34 -1.47
N THR A 58 41.90 3.68 -2.44
CA THR A 58 43.30 3.98 -2.79
C THR A 58 43.41 5.36 -3.48
N PRO A 59 44.53 6.09 -3.33
CA PRO A 59 44.71 7.40 -3.95
C PRO A 59 44.45 7.39 -5.47
N THR A 60 44.92 6.35 -6.17
CA THR A 60 44.69 6.17 -7.61
C THR A 60 43.21 5.93 -7.95
N ALA A 61 42.49 5.16 -7.12
CA ALA A 61 41.06 4.92 -7.33
C ALA A 61 40.24 6.19 -7.09
N LEU A 62 40.57 6.97 -6.06
CA LEU A 62 39.93 8.25 -5.76
C LEU A 62 40.22 9.28 -6.84
N SER A 63 41.47 9.38 -7.33
CA SER A 63 41.83 10.24 -8.46
C SER A 63 41.06 9.86 -9.74
N SER A 64 40.90 8.56 -10.00
CA SER A 64 40.10 8.06 -11.13
C SER A 64 38.61 8.41 -11.00
N ALA A 65 38.07 8.36 -9.79
CA ALA A 65 36.68 8.77 -9.54
C ALA A 65 36.51 10.29 -9.69
N GLN A 66 37.45 11.07 -9.15
CA GLN A 66 37.46 12.53 -9.23
C GLN A 66 37.56 13.04 -10.67
N SER A 67 38.36 12.40 -11.52
CA SER A 67 38.47 12.77 -12.94
C SER A 67 37.18 12.48 -13.74
N TYR A 68 36.38 11.52 -13.28
CA TYR A 68 35.11 11.15 -13.91
C TYR A 68 33.94 12.03 -13.44
N LEU A 69 33.85 12.35 -12.15
CA LEU A 69 32.70 13.09 -11.61
C LEU A 69 32.77 14.59 -11.95
N PHE A 70 31.61 15.24 -11.99
CA PHE A 70 31.52 16.70 -12.01
C PHE A 70 31.34 17.23 -10.58
N ALA A 71 31.52 18.55 -10.39
CA ALA A 71 31.37 19.23 -9.10
C ALA A 71 32.06 18.46 -7.95
N THR A 72 33.36 18.21 -8.10
CA THR A 72 34.13 17.30 -7.24
C THR A 72 34.07 17.67 -5.75
N GLY A 73 33.94 18.96 -5.44
CA GLY A 73 33.74 19.44 -4.06
C GLY A 73 32.48 18.86 -3.39
N GLU A 74 31.42 18.59 -4.14
CA GLU A 74 30.18 18.00 -3.61
C GLU A 74 30.10 16.48 -3.86
N SER A 75 30.53 16.03 -5.05
CA SER A 75 30.35 14.64 -5.46
C SER A 75 31.30 13.67 -4.76
N MET A 76 32.51 14.10 -4.40
CA MET A 76 33.46 13.25 -3.66
C MET A 76 33.02 12.95 -2.22
N PRO A 77 32.55 13.93 -1.42
CA PRO A 77 31.94 13.64 -0.12
C PRO A 77 30.75 12.68 -0.21
N ARG A 78 29.88 12.85 -1.22
CA ARG A 78 28.74 11.93 -1.46
C ARG A 78 29.23 10.52 -1.81
N LEU A 79 30.26 10.40 -2.64
CA LEU A 79 30.89 9.12 -2.96
C LEU A 79 31.47 8.45 -1.71
N ALA A 80 32.13 9.19 -0.83
CA ALA A 80 32.65 8.66 0.43
C ALA A 80 31.52 8.15 1.35
N ALA A 81 30.38 8.86 1.42
CA ALA A 81 29.21 8.39 2.14
C ALA A 81 28.65 7.09 1.54
N MET A 82 28.59 6.97 0.21
CA MET A 82 28.16 5.73 -0.46
C MET A 82 29.15 4.58 -0.25
N ALA A 83 30.46 4.86 -0.26
CA ALA A 83 31.49 3.86 0.01
C ALA A 83 31.32 3.24 1.41
N LYS A 84 31.05 4.07 2.42
CA LYS A 84 30.72 3.62 3.79
C LYS A 84 29.43 2.80 3.82
N ARG A 85 28.35 3.30 3.21
CA ARG A 85 27.04 2.60 3.15
C ARG A 85 27.17 1.20 2.56
N TYR A 86 28.00 1.03 1.53
CA TYR A 86 28.11 -0.21 0.78
C TYR A 86 29.34 -1.05 1.11
N ALA A 87 30.05 -0.79 2.22
CA ALA A 87 31.28 -1.49 2.60
C ALA A 87 31.16 -3.02 2.46
N GLU A 88 30.12 -3.60 3.06
CA GLU A 88 29.87 -5.06 3.09
C GLU A 88 29.19 -5.62 1.83
N ARG A 89 28.71 -4.77 0.92
CA ARG A 89 27.90 -5.20 -0.23
C ARG A 89 28.80 -5.50 -1.46
N PRO A 90 28.81 -6.74 -2.00
CA PRO A 90 29.63 -7.09 -3.16
C PRO A 90 28.92 -6.74 -4.49
N GLY A 91 28.81 -5.44 -4.80
CA GLY A 91 28.15 -4.96 -6.01
C GLY A 91 26.63 -4.82 -5.91
N GLY A 92 25.97 -4.44 -7.01
CA GLY A 92 24.52 -4.22 -7.02
C GLY A 92 24.10 -3.04 -6.15
N TYR A 93 24.81 -1.92 -6.26
CA TYR A 93 24.56 -0.69 -5.51
C TYR A 93 23.41 0.15 -6.11
N THR A 94 23.01 -0.16 -7.34
CA THR A 94 21.95 0.55 -8.04
C THR A 94 20.75 -0.34 -8.28
N ARG A 95 19.57 0.27 -8.37
CA ARG A 95 18.33 -0.40 -8.73
C ARG A 95 17.59 0.40 -9.79
N ILE A 96 17.01 -0.30 -10.76
CA ILE A 96 16.19 0.29 -11.81
C ILE A 96 14.76 -0.20 -11.64
N HIS A 97 13.83 0.74 -11.48
CA HIS A 97 12.39 0.48 -11.49
C HIS A 97 11.79 1.02 -12.78
N LEU A 98 11.02 0.19 -13.50
CA LEU A 98 10.33 0.64 -14.70
C LEU A 98 9.16 1.58 -14.31
N MET A 99 9.05 2.70 -15.01
CA MET A 99 8.10 3.78 -14.71
C MET A 99 7.27 4.14 -15.96
N GLY A 100 6.58 3.13 -16.52
CA GLY A 100 5.71 3.32 -17.69
C GLY A 100 6.38 4.06 -18.87
N HIS A 101 5.55 4.70 -19.69
CA HIS A 101 6.00 5.49 -20.83
C HIS A 101 5.72 6.97 -20.60
N ARG A 102 6.61 7.83 -21.10
CA ARG A 102 6.44 9.28 -21.04
C ARG A 102 5.31 9.71 -21.99
N LYS A 103 4.44 10.61 -21.53
CA LYS A 103 3.41 11.23 -22.37
C LYS A 103 4.06 12.11 -23.43
N GLY A 104 3.59 12.03 -24.67
CA GLY A 104 4.11 12.78 -25.82
C GLY A 104 4.96 11.92 -26.74
N ASP A 105 6.14 11.48 -26.29
CA ASP A 105 7.08 10.72 -27.12
C ASP A 105 7.07 9.20 -26.87
N HIS A 106 6.18 8.71 -26.00
CA HIS A 106 6.05 7.31 -25.59
C HIS A 106 7.40 6.68 -25.17
N ALA A 107 8.35 7.48 -24.69
CA ALA A 107 9.67 6.97 -24.32
C ALA A 107 9.57 6.17 -23.01
N PRO A 108 10.11 4.93 -22.95
CA PRO A 108 10.05 4.12 -21.73
C PRO A 108 10.92 4.76 -20.64
N ARG A 109 10.32 5.04 -19.49
CA ARG A 109 10.99 5.66 -18.34
C ARG A 109 11.35 4.63 -17.28
N ALA A 110 12.36 4.98 -16.50
CA ALA A 110 12.75 4.25 -15.31
C ALA A 110 13.26 5.20 -14.23
N ILE A 111 13.06 4.80 -12.99
CA ILE A 111 13.70 5.36 -11.82
C ILE A 111 15.01 4.59 -11.63
N LEU A 112 16.13 5.30 -11.63
CA LEU A 112 17.44 4.78 -11.21
C LEU A 112 17.71 5.30 -9.80
N GLU A 113 17.91 4.39 -8.86
CA GLU A 113 18.17 4.74 -7.46
C GLU A 113 19.38 4.00 -6.91
N LEU A 114 19.97 4.56 -5.87
CA LEU A 114 20.93 3.92 -5.00
C LEU A 114 20.19 3.03 -3.99
N VAL A 115 20.67 1.82 -3.76
CA VAL A 115 20.07 0.88 -2.82
C VAL A 115 20.22 1.40 -1.38
N ASP A 116 19.27 1.09 -0.48
CA ASP A 116 19.37 1.49 0.94
C ASP A 116 19.40 3.03 1.12
N ASN A 117 18.81 3.78 0.17
CA ASN A 117 18.63 5.22 0.29
C ASN A 117 17.46 5.58 1.23
N PRO A 118 17.43 6.78 1.84
CA PRO A 118 16.35 7.19 2.74
C PRO A 118 14.94 7.13 2.12
N THR A 119 14.86 7.26 0.80
CA THR A 119 13.63 7.24 -0.02
C THR A 119 13.55 6.02 -0.95
N ASP A 120 14.09 4.86 -0.53
CA ASP A 120 14.17 3.65 -1.36
C ASP A 120 12.76 3.18 -1.77
N VAL A 121 12.51 3.20 -3.08
CA VAL A 121 11.20 2.85 -3.66
C VAL A 121 10.86 1.39 -3.37
N LYS A 122 11.86 0.49 -3.36
CA LYS A 122 11.63 -0.93 -3.08
C LYS A 122 11.20 -1.15 -1.64
N LEU A 123 11.79 -0.42 -0.70
CA LEU A 123 11.40 -0.46 0.71
C LEU A 123 9.97 0.04 0.87
N ASP A 124 9.66 1.20 0.29
CA ASP A 124 8.31 1.79 0.34
C ASP A 124 7.23 0.85 -0.22
N MET A 125 7.47 0.28 -1.40
CA MET A 125 6.55 -0.68 -2.02
C MET A 125 6.35 -1.95 -1.18
N THR A 126 7.40 -2.42 -0.51
CA THR A 126 7.34 -3.63 0.32
C THR A 126 6.56 -3.36 1.61
N ALA A 127 6.77 -2.19 2.24
CA ALA A 127 6.01 -1.75 3.40
C ALA A 127 4.51 -1.60 3.08
N ARG A 128 4.16 -1.01 1.93
CA ARG A 128 2.77 -0.94 1.44
C ARG A 128 2.15 -2.33 1.24
N ALA A 129 2.91 -3.27 0.69
CA ALA A 129 2.44 -4.65 0.49
C ALA A 129 2.16 -5.33 1.84
N MET A 130 3.05 -5.19 2.82
CA MET A 130 2.85 -5.70 4.17
C MET A 130 1.63 -5.08 4.85
N ALA A 131 1.49 -3.76 4.79
CA ALA A 131 0.31 -3.05 5.31
C ALA A 131 -0.97 -3.59 4.68
N ARG A 132 -0.98 -3.84 3.37
CA ARG A 132 -2.15 -4.36 2.67
C ARG A 132 -2.48 -5.80 3.06
N GLU A 133 -1.48 -6.67 3.13
CA GLU A 133 -1.66 -8.08 3.52
C GLU A 133 -2.15 -8.19 4.96
N THR A 134 -1.58 -7.40 5.87
CA THR A 134 -2.03 -7.33 7.28
C THR A 134 -3.44 -6.79 7.42
N ASP A 135 -3.82 -5.71 6.70
CA ASP A 135 -5.20 -5.21 6.64
C ASP A 135 -6.18 -6.33 6.22
N ILE A 136 -5.83 -7.10 5.19
CA ILE A 136 -6.66 -8.23 4.72
C ILE A 136 -6.80 -9.31 5.80
N MET A 137 -5.71 -9.67 6.49
CA MET A 137 -5.75 -10.66 7.57
C MET A 137 -6.66 -10.21 8.70
N LEU A 138 -6.56 -8.95 9.12
CA LEU A 138 -7.35 -8.39 10.21
C LEU A 138 -8.84 -8.34 9.87
N ARG A 139 -9.18 -7.96 8.64
CA ARG A 139 -10.57 -8.00 8.15
C ARG A 139 -11.13 -9.41 8.13
N ARG A 140 -10.33 -10.40 7.70
CA ARG A 140 -10.74 -11.83 7.71
C ARG A 140 -10.95 -12.35 9.13
N ALA A 141 -10.12 -11.91 10.07
CA ALA A 141 -10.24 -12.29 11.47
C ALA A 141 -11.49 -11.72 12.16
N GLN A 142 -12.28 -10.84 11.50
CA GLN A 142 -13.49 -10.20 12.05
C GLN A 142 -13.26 -9.51 13.41
N ARG A 143 -12.04 -9.06 13.71
CA ARG A 143 -11.68 -8.48 15.00
C ARG A 143 -11.64 -6.95 14.95
N ASN A 144 -12.25 -6.32 15.94
CA ASN A 144 -11.96 -4.95 16.34
C ASN A 144 -10.58 -4.93 17.03
N VAL A 145 -9.50 -4.93 16.25
CA VAL A 145 -8.13 -4.91 16.78
C VAL A 145 -7.72 -3.45 17.02
N SER A 146 -7.37 -3.16 18.28
CA SER A 146 -6.86 -1.86 18.70
C SER A 146 -5.52 -1.53 18.03
N LEU A 147 -5.16 -0.25 17.97
CA LEU A 147 -3.92 0.22 17.31
C LEU A 147 -2.66 -0.37 17.97
N VAL A 148 -2.70 -0.55 19.30
CA VAL A 148 -1.62 -1.17 20.09
C VAL A 148 -1.46 -2.65 19.73
N GLU A 149 -2.56 -3.40 19.65
CA GLU A 149 -2.53 -4.81 19.25
C GLU A 149 -2.03 -4.98 17.80
N LEU A 150 -2.37 -4.03 16.93
CA LEU A 150 -1.87 -3.95 15.56
C LEU A 150 -0.35 -3.82 15.50
N HIS A 151 0.18 -2.90 16.31
CA HIS A 151 1.61 -2.71 16.47
C HIS A 151 2.26 -4.00 16.99
N THR A 152 1.65 -4.69 17.97
CA THR A 152 2.18 -5.98 18.46
C THR A 152 2.13 -7.11 17.42
N LEU A 153 1.11 -7.16 16.56
CA LEU A 153 0.99 -8.17 15.50
C LEU A 153 2.03 -8.02 14.39
N LEU A 154 2.41 -6.76 14.10
CA LEU A 154 3.45 -6.38 13.15
C LEU A 154 4.86 -6.39 13.75
N ALA A 155 4.99 -6.06 15.05
CA ALA A 155 6.28 -5.87 15.70
C ALA A 155 7.03 -7.18 15.93
N ALA A 156 6.35 -8.26 16.30
CA ALA A 156 6.94 -9.61 16.39
C ALA A 156 5.95 -10.57 17.05
N GLN A 157 5.81 -11.79 16.51
CA GLN A 157 5.91 -12.92 17.44
C GLN A 157 7.38 -12.95 17.90
N PRO A 158 7.68 -13.00 19.20
CA PRO A 158 9.03 -12.77 19.73
C PRO A 158 10.16 -13.63 19.13
N ASN A 159 9.85 -14.66 18.35
CA ASN A 159 10.82 -15.63 17.81
C ASN A 159 10.87 -15.75 16.27
N VAL A 160 10.08 -15.01 15.48
CA VAL A 160 10.07 -15.14 14.01
C VAL A 160 10.39 -13.80 13.31
N PRO A 161 11.57 -13.68 12.66
CA PRO A 161 11.91 -12.52 11.84
C PRO A 161 10.90 -12.28 10.70
N LEU A 162 10.64 -11.02 10.34
CA LEU A 162 9.67 -10.62 9.30
C LEU A 162 9.86 -11.37 7.97
N GLU A 163 11.10 -11.63 7.57
CA GLU A 163 11.41 -12.36 6.35
C GLU A 163 11.01 -13.85 6.35
N ARG A 164 10.79 -14.43 7.53
CA ARG A 164 10.39 -15.84 7.72
C ARG A 164 8.90 -16.00 8.03
N ASP A 165 8.20 -14.91 8.31
CA ASP A 165 6.79 -14.92 8.70
C ASP A 165 5.87 -15.41 7.57
N GLU A 166 5.36 -16.63 7.73
CA GLU A 166 4.54 -17.32 6.74
C GLU A 166 3.17 -16.67 6.51
N ARG A 167 2.77 -15.74 7.37
CA ARG A 167 1.57 -14.93 7.15
C ARG A 167 1.69 -14.16 5.83
N PHE A 168 2.88 -13.66 5.51
CA PHE A 168 3.09 -12.89 4.29
C PHE A 168 3.29 -13.77 3.04
N ALA A 169 2.82 -13.25 1.91
CA ALA A 169 2.99 -13.89 0.61
C ALA A 169 4.48 -14.18 0.31
N PRO A 170 4.81 -15.28 -0.40
CA PRO A 170 6.20 -15.66 -0.68
C PRO A 170 7.04 -14.55 -1.35
N LEU A 171 6.43 -13.77 -2.24
CA LEU A 171 7.11 -12.65 -2.90
C LEU A 171 7.41 -11.50 -1.93
N THR A 172 6.49 -11.20 -1.02
CA THR A 172 6.64 -10.18 0.01
C THR A 172 7.76 -10.57 0.97
N ARG A 173 7.75 -11.81 1.49
CA ARG A 173 8.85 -12.37 2.28
C ARG A 173 10.21 -12.28 1.58
N ARG A 174 10.28 -12.67 0.30
CA ARG A 174 11.51 -12.57 -0.49
C ARG A 174 12.01 -11.13 -0.65
N ASN A 175 11.11 -10.16 -0.75
CA ASN A 175 11.47 -8.75 -0.82
C ASN A 175 11.98 -8.23 0.52
N ILE A 176 11.32 -8.58 1.63
CA ILE A 176 11.76 -8.26 3.00
C ILE A 176 13.17 -8.83 3.21
N ALA A 177 13.39 -10.11 2.91
CA ALA A 177 14.69 -10.75 3.04
C ALA A 177 15.80 -10.01 2.28
N LYS A 178 15.51 -9.49 1.09
CA LYS A 178 16.47 -8.73 0.28
C LYS A 178 16.82 -7.36 0.89
N LEU A 179 15.84 -6.68 1.50
CA LEU A 179 16.03 -5.38 2.13
C LEU A 179 16.78 -5.49 3.46
N VAL A 180 16.48 -6.54 4.23
CA VAL A 180 17.10 -6.80 5.53
C VAL A 180 18.54 -7.30 5.40
N ARG A 181 18.88 -8.03 4.33
CA ARG A 181 20.16 -8.75 4.16
C ARG A 181 21.43 -7.97 4.56
N TYR A 182 21.51 -6.67 4.28
CA TYR A 182 22.70 -5.86 4.54
C TYR A 182 22.50 -4.78 5.62
N ARG A 183 21.26 -4.51 6.02
CA ARG A 183 20.92 -3.49 7.01
C ARG A 183 20.52 -4.07 8.38
N GLY A 184 20.28 -5.38 8.45
CA GLY A 184 19.94 -6.09 9.68
C GLY A 184 18.68 -5.56 10.34
N ASP A 185 18.72 -5.46 11.67
CA ASP A 185 17.58 -5.06 12.50
C ASP A 185 17.08 -3.65 12.19
N ALA A 186 17.98 -2.72 11.85
CA ALA A 186 17.59 -1.35 11.50
C ALA A 186 16.67 -1.29 10.26
N ALA A 187 16.81 -2.22 9.30
CA ALA A 187 15.86 -2.31 8.19
C ALA A 187 14.56 -2.99 8.59
N ARG A 188 14.59 -3.96 9.53
CA ARG A 188 13.37 -4.60 10.02
C ARG A 188 12.48 -3.58 10.74
N THR A 189 13.07 -2.77 11.62
CA THR A 189 12.36 -1.73 12.36
C THR A 189 11.80 -0.67 11.42
N GLU A 190 12.60 -0.10 10.52
CA GLU A 190 12.13 0.92 9.56
C GLU A 190 10.97 0.38 8.69
N LEU A 191 11.08 -0.87 8.26
CA LEU A 191 10.08 -1.48 7.39
C LEU A 191 8.79 -1.78 8.16
N ALA A 192 8.89 -2.22 9.42
CA ALA A 192 7.74 -2.40 10.31
C ALA A 192 7.05 -1.06 10.61
N GLU A 193 7.81 -0.02 10.94
CA GLU A 193 7.30 1.34 11.20
C GLU A 193 6.57 1.90 9.99
N LYS A 194 7.19 1.86 8.79
CA LYS A 194 6.53 2.31 7.56
C LYS A 194 5.30 1.47 7.22
N ALA A 195 5.34 0.15 7.44
CA ALA A 195 4.16 -0.69 7.23
C ALA A 195 3.02 -0.33 8.19
N ALA A 196 3.32 -0.03 9.45
CA ALA A 196 2.35 0.44 10.43
C ALA A 196 1.74 1.79 10.02
N GLN A 197 2.56 2.76 9.60
CA GLN A 197 2.11 4.05 9.07
C GLN A 197 1.18 3.88 7.85
N TYR A 198 1.55 3.02 6.89
CA TYR A 198 0.71 2.74 5.73
C TYR A 198 -0.61 2.06 6.11
N LEU A 199 -0.60 1.17 7.10
CA LEU A 199 -1.79 0.49 7.58
C LEU A 199 -2.74 1.46 8.28
N GLU A 200 -2.21 2.36 9.09
CA GLU A 200 -2.95 3.46 9.70
C GLU A 200 -3.55 4.35 8.61
N GLN A 201 -2.77 4.75 7.60
CA GLN A 201 -3.26 5.53 6.46
C GLN A 201 -4.39 4.80 5.72
N LEU A 202 -4.28 3.49 5.50
CA LEU A 202 -5.34 2.69 4.86
C LEU A 202 -6.65 2.70 5.67
N ARG A 203 -6.56 2.54 7.00
CA ARG A 203 -7.72 2.57 7.90
C ARG A 203 -8.32 3.97 8.00
N ALA A 204 -7.48 5.00 8.11
CA ALA A 204 -7.90 6.39 8.15
C ALA A 204 -8.59 6.80 6.85
N ALA A 205 -8.04 6.43 5.69
CA ALA A 205 -8.65 6.69 4.39
C ALA A 205 -10.02 6.00 4.25
N GLU A 206 -10.17 4.76 4.76
CA GLU A 206 -11.48 4.11 4.80
C GLU A 206 -12.49 4.84 5.70
N ASN A 207 -12.05 5.34 6.85
CA ASN A 207 -12.91 6.10 7.76
C ASN A 207 -13.33 7.46 7.17
N VAL A 208 -12.38 8.19 6.58
CA VAL A 208 -12.61 9.54 6.02
C VAL A 208 -13.41 9.46 4.73
N GLU A 209 -12.96 8.65 3.77
CA GLU A 209 -13.59 8.59 2.47
C GLU A 209 -14.83 7.67 2.49
N GLY A 210 -15.00 6.85 3.53
CA GLY A 210 -16.11 5.93 3.66
C GLY A 210 -15.87 4.55 3.03
N ARG A 211 -16.76 3.59 3.30
CA ARG A 211 -16.68 2.26 2.71
C ARG A 211 -17.34 2.24 1.33
N TRP A 212 -16.67 1.61 0.36
CA TRP A 212 -17.30 1.28 -0.91
C TRP A 212 -18.27 0.11 -0.73
N ARG A 213 -19.42 0.17 -1.40
CA ARG A 213 -20.35 -0.95 -1.45
C ARG A 213 -19.82 -1.99 -2.43
N ASP A 214 -19.65 -3.23 -1.94
CA ASP A 214 -19.36 -4.37 -2.81
C ASP A 214 -20.59 -4.64 -3.70
N ASP A 215 -20.35 -4.82 -4.99
CA ASP A 215 -21.35 -5.24 -5.97
C ASP A 215 -21.50 -6.76 -5.87
N THR A 216 -22.30 -7.22 -4.91
CA THR A 216 -22.54 -8.65 -4.67
C THR A 216 -23.16 -9.32 -5.89
N ALA A 217 -24.11 -8.68 -6.55
CA ALA A 217 -24.75 -9.23 -7.75
C ALA A 217 -23.74 -9.47 -8.88
N ARG A 218 -22.87 -8.50 -9.16
CA ARG A 218 -21.81 -8.67 -10.17
C ARG A 218 -20.75 -9.67 -9.72
N TRP A 219 -20.42 -9.70 -8.43
CA TRP A 219 -19.49 -10.65 -7.85
C TRP A 219 -19.97 -12.11 -7.97
N ASP A 220 -21.26 -12.33 -7.77
CA ASP A 220 -21.89 -13.64 -7.86
C ASP A 220 -22.05 -14.04 -9.34
N ALA A 221 -22.41 -13.11 -10.23
CA ALA A 221 -22.44 -13.34 -11.68
C ALA A 221 -21.07 -13.71 -12.27
N MET A 222 -19.97 -13.25 -11.65
CA MET A 222 -18.61 -13.60 -12.05
C MET A 222 -18.21 -15.05 -11.72
N GLU A 223 -19.05 -15.84 -11.02
CA GLU A 223 -18.71 -17.19 -10.55
C GLU A 223 -18.12 -18.12 -11.60
N LEU A 224 -18.64 -18.10 -12.83
CA LEU A 224 -18.14 -18.94 -13.94
C LEU A 224 -16.80 -18.49 -14.52
N SER A 225 -16.35 -17.26 -14.25
CA SER A 225 -15.11 -16.67 -14.79
C SER A 225 -14.04 -16.44 -13.72
N ARG A 226 -14.27 -16.91 -12.48
CA ARG A 226 -13.29 -16.80 -11.38
C ARG A 226 -12.03 -17.60 -11.74
N PRO A 227 -10.86 -16.97 -12.02
CA PRO A 227 -9.63 -17.71 -12.21
C PRO A 227 -9.31 -18.56 -10.97
N SER A 228 -8.83 -19.78 -11.19
CA SER A 228 -8.52 -20.73 -10.11
C SER A 228 -7.54 -20.13 -9.09
N ARG A 229 -7.74 -20.56 -7.83
CA ARG A 229 -6.99 -20.24 -6.60
C ARG A 229 -5.66 -19.51 -6.83
N GLY A 230 -5.57 -18.24 -6.39
CA GLY A 230 -4.27 -17.58 -6.21
C GLY A 230 -4.27 -16.05 -6.30
N ARG A 231 -5.30 -15.43 -6.88
CA ARG A 231 -5.44 -13.96 -6.86
C ARG A 231 -6.52 -13.55 -5.88
N ILE A 232 -6.18 -12.61 -5.00
CA ILE A 232 -7.18 -11.86 -4.22
C ILE A 232 -7.96 -11.03 -5.24
N LEU A 233 -9.10 -11.54 -5.69
CA LEU A 233 -10.04 -10.77 -6.48
C LEU A 233 -10.56 -9.63 -5.60
N THR A 234 -10.22 -8.40 -5.93
CA THR A 234 -10.93 -7.22 -5.41
C THR A 234 -12.38 -7.33 -5.84
N ARG A 235 -13.31 -7.36 -4.87
CA ARG A 235 -14.74 -7.36 -5.16
C ARG A 235 -15.08 -6.15 -6.03
N PRO A 236 -15.87 -6.33 -7.11
CA PRO A 236 -16.38 -5.21 -7.89
C PRO A 236 -17.20 -4.32 -6.95
N LYS A 237 -17.19 -3.02 -7.22
CA LYS A 237 -17.82 -2.01 -6.37
C LYS A 237 -18.95 -1.36 -7.15
N VAL A 238 -20.04 -1.01 -6.46
CA VAL A 238 -21.21 -0.34 -7.04
C VAL A 238 -21.57 0.90 -6.21
N GLY A 239 -22.13 1.91 -6.89
CA GLY A 239 -22.71 3.10 -6.24
C GLY A 239 -21.67 4.08 -5.69
N GLN A 240 -22.16 5.01 -4.86
CA GLN A 240 -21.33 6.01 -4.19
C GLN A 240 -20.72 5.45 -2.89
N ARG A 241 -19.55 5.98 -2.53
CA ARG A 241 -18.88 5.71 -1.26
C ARG A 241 -19.70 6.26 -0.08
N LEU A 242 -19.92 5.46 0.97
CA LEU A 242 -20.69 5.85 2.16
C LEU A 242 -19.76 6.40 3.23
N TYR A 243 -19.85 7.70 3.52
CA TYR A 243 -19.04 8.36 4.55
C TYR A 243 -19.41 7.88 5.96
N ALA A 244 -18.51 8.08 6.92
CA ALA A 244 -18.78 7.77 8.33
C ALA A 244 -20.08 8.46 8.80
N GLY A 245 -20.99 7.70 9.40
CA GLY A 245 -22.31 8.17 9.83
C GLY A 245 -23.42 8.10 8.77
N GLN A 246 -23.09 7.79 7.51
CA GLN A 246 -24.09 7.48 6.49
C GLN A 246 -24.43 5.99 6.52
N LEU A 247 -25.73 5.67 6.53
CA LEU A 247 -26.24 4.30 6.44
C LEU A 247 -26.35 3.88 4.97
N SER A 248 -26.13 2.60 4.67
CA SER A 248 -26.45 2.07 3.35
C SER A 248 -27.97 2.15 3.10
N PRO A 249 -28.45 2.19 1.85
CA PRO A 249 -29.90 2.18 1.57
C PRO A 249 -30.65 0.97 2.14
N GLU A 250 -29.95 -0.14 2.40
CA GLU A 250 -30.49 -1.35 3.05
C GLU A 250 -30.49 -1.23 4.59
N GLN A 251 -29.51 -0.51 5.14
CA GLN A 251 -29.42 -0.20 6.58
C GLN A 251 -30.30 1.00 6.97
N ALA A 252 -30.57 1.90 6.03
CA ALA A 252 -31.51 2.99 6.16
C ALA A 252 -32.92 2.40 6.04
N ALA A 253 -33.73 2.54 7.09
CA ALA A 253 -35.13 2.13 7.01
C ALA A 253 -35.81 2.81 5.81
N ARG A 254 -36.57 2.03 5.02
CA ARG A 254 -37.32 2.55 3.87
C ARG A 254 -38.25 3.67 4.35
N VAL A 255 -38.07 4.86 3.79
CA VAL A 255 -38.91 6.01 4.09
C VAL A 255 -40.34 5.70 3.63
N GLY A 256 -41.28 5.62 4.56
CA GLY A 256 -42.71 5.45 4.25
C GLY A 256 -43.22 4.01 4.25
N GLU A 257 -42.38 2.99 4.44
CA GLU A 257 -42.90 1.65 4.71
C GLU A 257 -43.41 1.57 6.15
N ARG A 258 -44.70 1.80 6.31
CA ARG A 258 -45.43 1.24 7.45
C ARG A 258 -45.49 -0.26 7.25
N ALA A 259 -44.64 -0.99 7.95
CA ALA A 259 -44.93 -2.39 8.23
C ALA A 259 -45.52 -2.45 9.65
N GLU A 260 -46.85 -2.35 9.75
CA GLU A 260 -47.55 -2.88 10.92
C GLU A 260 -47.46 -4.41 10.84
N VAL A 261 -46.35 -4.95 11.32
CA VAL A 261 -46.19 -6.39 11.39
C VAL A 261 -46.79 -6.87 12.70
N ALA A 262 -48.03 -7.35 12.62
CA ALA A 262 -48.58 -8.26 13.61
C ALA A 262 -47.69 -9.52 13.64
N GLN A 263 -46.79 -9.63 14.60
CA GLN A 263 -46.05 -10.86 14.82
C GLN A 263 -46.80 -11.74 15.83
N PRO A 264 -47.23 -12.96 15.45
CA PRO A 264 -47.72 -13.92 16.43
C PRO A 264 -46.56 -14.42 17.28
N ILE A 265 -46.75 -14.42 18.60
CA ILE A 265 -45.82 -15.09 19.52
C ILE A 265 -46.20 -16.57 19.51
N ARG A 266 -45.33 -17.44 19.01
CA ARG A 266 -45.43 -18.88 19.33
C ARG A 266 -44.77 -19.11 20.67
N THR A 267 -45.55 -19.52 21.66
CA THR A 267 -45.01 -20.14 22.87
C THR A 267 -44.71 -21.61 22.61
N ARG A 268 -43.91 -22.25 23.48
CA ARG A 268 -43.54 -23.68 23.39
C ARG A 268 -44.74 -24.66 23.34
N GLN A 269 -45.97 -24.20 23.54
CA GLN A 269 -47.20 -25.01 23.58
C GLN A 269 -48.23 -24.69 22.49
N GLY A 270 -47.90 -23.91 21.46
CA GLY A 270 -48.65 -23.93 20.19
C GLY A 270 -49.93 -23.08 20.08
N HIS A 271 -50.34 -22.30 21.08
CA HIS A 271 -51.47 -21.36 20.95
C HIS A 271 -51.04 -19.93 20.56
N VAL A 272 -51.88 -19.22 19.79
CA VAL A 272 -51.67 -17.84 19.30
C VAL A 272 -52.56 -16.87 20.09
N SER A 273 -51.97 -15.84 20.71
CA SER A 273 -52.67 -14.75 21.42
C SER A 273 -52.68 -13.43 20.61
N PRO A 274 -53.59 -12.45 20.91
CA PRO A 274 -53.78 -11.27 20.07
C PRO A 274 -52.58 -10.31 20.03
N THR A 275 -52.55 -9.54 18.96
CA THR A 275 -51.40 -8.81 18.42
C THR A 275 -51.01 -7.55 19.21
N ARG A 276 -49.72 -7.18 19.14
CA ARG A 276 -49.19 -5.95 19.74
C ARG A 276 -49.16 -4.82 18.72
N ILE A 277 -49.69 -3.64 19.06
CA ILE A 277 -49.52 -2.41 18.29
C ILE A 277 -48.37 -1.58 18.89
N VAL A 278 -47.40 -1.19 18.08
CA VAL A 278 -46.29 -0.31 18.47
C VAL A 278 -46.51 1.06 17.84
N THR A 279 -46.66 2.12 18.66
CA THR A 279 -46.76 3.51 18.19
C THR A 279 -45.45 4.27 18.44
N ALA A 280 -44.98 5.01 17.43
CA ALA A 280 -43.74 5.79 17.50
C ALA A 280 -44.04 7.28 17.79
N SER A 281 -43.32 7.89 18.73
CA SER A 281 -43.36 9.33 19.03
C SER A 281 -42.66 10.17 17.94
N LYS A 282 -42.94 11.48 17.90
CA LYS A 282 -42.38 12.43 16.90
C LYS A 282 -40.85 12.24 16.75
N PRO A 283 -40.34 12.00 15.54
CA PRO A 283 -38.94 11.68 15.30
C PRO A 283 -38.03 12.91 15.36
N SER A 284 -36.82 12.73 15.88
CA SER A 284 -35.71 13.67 15.67
C SER A 284 -35.16 13.52 14.24
N VAL A 285 -34.93 14.62 13.53
CA VAL A 285 -34.44 14.59 12.15
C VAL A 285 -32.91 14.55 12.14
N VAL A 286 -32.33 13.60 11.40
CA VAL A 286 -30.90 13.39 11.20
C VAL A 286 -30.59 13.50 9.72
N ARG A 287 -29.58 14.28 9.35
CA ARG A 287 -29.17 14.46 7.96
C ARG A 287 -28.43 13.22 7.46
N LEU A 288 -28.90 12.61 6.37
CA LEU A 288 -28.29 11.43 5.73
C LEU A 288 -27.32 11.82 4.61
N SER A 289 -27.65 12.84 3.81
CA SER A 289 -26.80 13.37 2.74
C SER A 289 -27.10 14.85 2.45
N LYS A 290 -26.45 15.46 1.43
CA LYS A 290 -26.70 16.85 1.04
C LYS A 290 -28.12 16.97 0.47
N GLY A 291 -29.05 17.45 1.29
CA GLY A 291 -30.47 17.61 0.93
C GLY A 291 -31.37 16.44 1.34
N VAL A 292 -30.82 15.35 1.90
CA VAL A 292 -31.61 14.19 2.34
C VAL A 292 -31.52 14.04 3.85
N PHE A 293 -32.69 13.98 4.49
CA PHE A 293 -32.85 13.83 5.93
C PHE A 293 -33.66 12.57 6.25
N ALA A 294 -33.33 11.89 7.35
CA ALA A 294 -34.10 10.79 7.91
C ALA A 294 -34.56 11.09 9.33
N LYS A 295 -35.52 10.30 9.77
CA LYS A 295 -36.17 10.41 11.07
C LYS A 295 -35.63 9.31 11.99
N ARG A 296 -35.03 9.69 13.12
CA ARG A 296 -34.64 8.78 14.21
C ARG A 296 -35.80 8.69 15.21
N TYR A 297 -36.27 7.48 15.44
CA TYR A 297 -37.31 7.20 16.44
C TYR A 297 -36.70 6.51 17.67
N VAL A 298 -37.07 6.97 18.86
CA VAL A 298 -36.80 6.26 20.11
C VAL A 298 -37.98 5.31 20.36
N ARG A 299 -37.73 4.01 20.51
CA ARG A 299 -38.78 3.02 20.81
C ARG A 299 -39.29 3.27 22.23
N LYS A 300 -40.58 3.59 22.39
CA LYS A 300 -41.32 3.42 23.65
C LYS A 300 -42.32 2.28 23.47
N THR A 301 -42.30 1.33 24.39
CA THR A 301 -43.19 0.18 24.42
C THR A 301 -44.35 0.42 25.37
N ARG A 302 -45.60 0.28 24.90
CA ARG A 302 -46.78 0.20 25.77
C ARG A 302 -47.50 -1.14 25.52
N ALA A 303 -48.00 -1.76 26.58
CA ALA A 303 -48.82 -2.98 26.50
C ALA A 303 -50.29 -2.58 26.31
N VAL A 304 -51.05 -3.39 25.56
CA VAL A 304 -52.51 -3.24 25.41
C VAL A 304 -53.17 -4.23 26.38
N PRO A 305 -54.09 -3.80 27.27
CA PRO A 305 -54.82 -4.72 28.12
C PRO A 305 -55.79 -5.58 27.28
N ALA A 306 -55.91 -6.86 27.62
CA ALA A 306 -56.79 -7.80 26.93
C ALA A 306 -58.26 -7.34 27.07
N ARG A 307 -58.97 -7.22 25.95
CA ARG A 307 -60.41 -7.00 25.93
C ARG A 307 -61.09 -8.34 26.18
N ALA A 308 -61.80 -8.49 27.30
CA ALA A 308 -62.65 -9.64 27.53
C ALA A 308 -63.76 -9.62 26.45
N LEU A 309 -63.82 -10.67 25.64
CA LEU A 309 -64.96 -10.93 24.76
C LEU A 309 -66.09 -11.54 25.61
N PRO A 310 -67.37 -11.19 25.39
CA PRO A 310 -68.49 -11.90 26.00
C PRO A 310 -68.55 -13.36 25.53
#